data_AF-A0A1F0RZV4-F1
#
_entry.id   AF-A0A1F0RZV4-F1
#
_cell.length_a   1.000
_cell.length_b   1.000
_cell.length_c   1.000
_cell.angle_alpha   90.00
_cell.angle_beta   90.00
_cell.angle_gamma   90.00
#
_symmetry.space_group_name_H-M   'P 1'
#
loop_
_entity.id
_entity.type
_entity.pdbx_description
1 polymer ?
#
loop_
_entity_poly.entity_id
_entity_poly.type
_entity_poly.pdbx_seq_one_letter_code
_entity_poly.pdbx_strand_id
1 'polypeptide(L)'
;MSAIPSSVDPNLHDISLHVKPGKERAPFFRYIRINLPKLTRAMIVAIMALQGGLAWYVARAEFSIFPEQEIVLYLLVALCAVVVVLGAVTPWRVWDFGLIPAVGSLLLFFGGLAGTPPWVWNGADVYLAAAWNTTALCGLAYLVVYWALDYGVLVAYPDDQGFED
;
A
#
# COMPACT_ATOMS: atom_id res chain seq x y z
N MET A 1 -26.27 37.51 43.65
CA MET A 1 -26.65 36.57 42.57
C MET A 1 -25.64 36.74 41.44
N SER A 2 -24.65 35.84 41.34
CA SER A 2 -23.61 35.89 40.31
C SER A 2 -24.21 35.44 38.98
N ALA A 3 -24.31 36.36 38.02
CA ALA A 3 -24.68 36.03 36.65
C ALA A 3 -23.51 35.27 36.01
N ILE A 4 -23.58 33.94 36.03
CA ILE A 4 -22.75 33.10 35.16
C ILE A 4 -23.38 33.21 33.77
N PRO A 5 -22.68 33.73 32.76
CA PRO A 5 -23.23 33.80 31.41
C PRO A 5 -23.42 32.38 30.87
N SER A 6 -24.67 32.00 30.65
CA SER A 6 -25.05 30.81 29.90
C SER A 6 -24.76 31.05 28.42
N SER A 7 -24.11 30.09 27.76
CA SER A 7 -23.70 30.09 26.34
C SER A 7 -22.37 30.77 26.02
N VAL A 8 -21.29 30.30 26.65
CA VAL A 8 -20.08 30.08 25.84
C VAL A 8 -20.32 28.73 25.17
N ASP A 9 -20.89 28.73 23.97
CA ASP A 9 -20.71 27.59 23.07
C ASP A 9 -19.21 27.57 22.77
N PRO A 10 -18.44 26.59 23.30
CA PRO A 10 -17.04 26.49 22.95
C PRO A 10 -17.06 26.05 21.49
N ASN A 11 -17.04 27.03 20.59
CA ASN A 11 -17.22 26.92 19.15
C ASN A 11 -16.04 26.12 18.57
N LEU A 12 -15.98 24.82 18.89
CA LEU A 12 -14.97 23.86 18.45
C LEU A 12 -14.99 23.77 16.93
N HIS A 13 -16.16 24.02 16.33
CA HIS A 13 -16.38 24.17 14.89
C HIS A 13 -15.65 25.38 14.27
N ASP A 14 -15.38 26.42 15.06
CA ASP A 14 -14.67 27.64 14.60
C ASP A 14 -13.15 27.45 14.64
N ILE A 15 -12.66 26.60 15.55
CA ILE A 15 -11.24 26.24 15.62
C ILE A 15 -10.83 25.47 14.36
N SER A 16 -11.65 24.54 13.87
CA SER A 16 -11.36 23.78 12.65
C SER A 16 -11.28 24.63 11.38
N LEU A 17 -11.96 25.80 11.36
CA LEU A 17 -11.86 26.77 10.25
C LEU A 17 -10.50 27.50 10.23
N HIS A 18 -9.78 27.53 11.34
CA HIS A 18 -8.49 28.21 11.50
C HIS A 18 -7.28 27.25 11.51
N VAL A 19 -7.53 25.94 11.48
CA VAL A 19 -6.47 24.95 11.28
C VAL A 19 -6.08 24.97 9.81
N LYS A 20 -4.95 25.60 9.50
CA LYS A 20 -4.37 25.58 8.15
C LYS A 20 -4.34 24.13 7.63
N PRO A 21 -4.76 23.87 6.38
CA PRO A 21 -4.59 22.57 5.74
C PRO A 21 -3.15 22.08 5.97
N GLY A 22 -2.98 20.85 6.48
CA GLY A 22 -1.67 20.28 6.80
C GLY A 22 -1.18 20.42 8.25
N LYS A 23 -1.90 21.09 9.16
CA LYS A 23 -1.52 21.10 10.60
C LYS A 23 -1.82 19.77 11.32
N GLU A 24 -2.75 18.96 10.78
CA GLU A 24 -3.07 17.61 11.27
C GLU A 24 -2.11 16.53 10.72
N ARG A 25 -1.28 16.86 9.71
CA ARG A 25 -0.35 15.91 9.07
C ARG A 25 1.11 16.32 9.34
N ALA A 26 1.94 15.32 9.65
CA ALA A 26 3.39 15.40 9.82
C ALA A 26 3.98 16.44 10.81
N PRO A 27 3.91 16.21 12.15
CA PRO A 27 4.67 17.02 13.10
C PRO A 27 6.20 16.82 12.99
N PHE A 28 6.68 15.64 12.58
CA PHE A 28 8.11 15.31 12.55
C PHE A 28 8.80 15.48 11.17
N PHE A 29 8.12 15.16 10.06
CA PHE A 29 8.71 15.19 8.71
C PHE A 29 8.26 16.39 7.85
N ARG A 30 7.76 17.44 8.47
CA ARG A 30 7.19 18.64 7.80
C ARG A 30 8.09 19.26 6.73
N TYR A 31 9.41 19.14 6.87
CA TYR A 31 10.40 19.77 5.98
C TYR A 31 11.05 18.80 4.98
N ILE A 32 10.80 17.49 5.08
CA ILE A 32 11.34 16.49 4.14
C ILE A 32 10.19 16.09 3.22
N ARG A 33 10.08 16.77 2.07
CA ARG A 33 9.13 16.45 1.01
C ARG A 33 9.87 16.03 -0.25
N ILE A 34 9.54 14.85 -0.77
CA ILE A 34 10.07 14.39 -2.06
C ILE A 34 8.99 14.61 -3.12
N ASN A 35 9.14 15.66 -3.90
CA ASN A 35 8.18 16.05 -4.94
C ASN A 35 8.54 15.45 -6.31
N LEU A 36 8.27 14.15 -6.47
CA LEU A 36 8.47 13.43 -7.74
C LEU A 36 7.21 12.65 -8.13
N PRO A 37 6.08 13.33 -8.42
CA PRO A 37 4.74 12.73 -8.46
C PRO A 37 4.59 11.63 -9.51
N LYS A 38 5.17 11.84 -10.70
CA LYS A 38 5.17 10.83 -11.77
C LYS A 38 6.08 9.65 -11.44
N LEU A 39 7.21 9.88 -10.76
CA LEU A 39 8.12 8.83 -10.34
C LEU A 39 7.50 7.98 -9.24
N THR A 40 6.90 8.59 -8.21
CA THR A 40 6.22 7.88 -7.12
C THR A 40 5.10 7.00 -7.66
N ARG A 41 4.31 7.54 -8.61
CA ARG A 41 3.29 6.76 -9.32
C ARG A 41 3.90 5.60 -10.11
N ALA A 42 4.95 5.84 -10.89
CA ALA A 42 5.63 4.79 -11.66
C ALA A 42 6.19 3.69 -10.74
N MET A 43 6.75 4.07 -9.59
CA MET A 43 7.24 3.16 -8.56
C MET A 43 6.13 2.29 -7.97
N ILE A 44 4.98 2.89 -7.64
CA ILE A 44 3.78 2.14 -7.18
C ILE A 44 3.37 1.09 -8.22
N VAL A 45 3.26 1.49 -9.49
CA VAL A 45 2.90 0.58 -10.58
C VAL A 45 3.95 -0.52 -10.75
N ALA A 46 5.24 -0.18 -10.65
CA ALA A 46 6.33 -1.14 -10.75
C ALA A 46 6.32 -2.16 -9.61
N ILE A 47 6.07 -1.74 -8.37
CA ILE A 47 5.94 -2.64 -7.21
C ILE A 47 4.78 -3.61 -7.42
N MET A 48 3.63 -3.10 -7.87
CA MET A 48 2.44 -3.92 -8.15
C MET A 48 2.66 -4.91 -9.29
N ALA A 49 3.33 -4.48 -10.36
CA ALA A 49 3.69 -5.34 -11.49
C ALA A 49 4.66 -6.45 -11.05
N LEU A 50 5.66 -6.11 -10.24
CA LEU A 50 6.60 -7.08 -9.69
C LEU A 50 5.88 -8.08 -8.78
N GLN A 51 5.01 -7.61 -7.88
CA GLN A 51 4.23 -8.46 -6.99
C GLN A 51 3.35 -9.45 -7.78
N GLY A 52 2.63 -8.96 -8.78
CA GLY A 52 1.82 -9.81 -9.66
C GLY A 52 2.66 -10.82 -10.45
N GLY A 53 3.79 -10.39 -11.01
CA GLY A 53 4.70 -11.26 -11.75
C GLY A 53 5.29 -12.39 -10.90
N LEU A 54 5.68 -12.08 -9.66
CA LEU A 54 6.20 -13.07 -8.71
C LEU A 54 5.10 -14.01 -8.20
N ALA A 55 3.91 -13.49 -7.88
CA ALA A 55 2.77 -14.32 -7.51
C ALA A 55 2.39 -15.30 -8.63
N TRP A 56 2.44 -14.86 -9.89
CA TRP A 56 2.22 -15.72 -11.05
C TRP A 56 3.31 -16.78 -11.21
N TYR A 57 4.58 -16.42 -10.98
CA TYR A 57 5.68 -17.38 -11.00
C TYR A 57 5.50 -18.46 -9.93
N VAL A 58 5.13 -18.08 -8.70
CA VAL A 58 4.82 -19.03 -7.62
C VAL A 58 3.62 -19.91 -7.99
N ALA A 59 2.55 -19.33 -8.57
CA ALA A 59 1.34 -20.07 -8.93
C ALA A 59 1.60 -21.18 -9.95
N ARG A 60 2.59 -21.00 -10.83
CA ARG A 60 2.97 -21.98 -11.85
C ARG A 60 4.05 -22.95 -11.41
N ALA A 61 4.62 -22.77 -10.22
CA ALA A 61 5.63 -23.67 -9.72
C ALA A 61 4.99 -24.98 -9.26
N GLU A 62 5.62 -26.11 -9.58
CA GLU A 62 5.21 -27.44 -9.13
C GLU A 62 5.60 -27.67 -7.66
N PHE A 63 5.11 -26.82 -6.76
CA PHE A 63 5.37 -26.91 -5.32
C PHE A 63 4.10 -26.63 -4.53
N SER A 64 3.65 -27.60 -3.74
CA SER A 64 2.42 -27.48 -2.95
C SER A 64 2.70 -26.80 -1.60
N ILE A 65 2.26 -25.56 -1.46
CA ILE A 65 2.33 -24.75 -0.23
C ILE A 65 1.11 -25.02 0.64
N PHE A 66 -0.09 -24.85 0.11
CA PHE A 66 -1.36 -25.09 0.80
C PHE A 66 -2.47 -25.50 -0.20
N PRO A 67 -3.57 -26.12 0.26
CA PRO A 67 -4.67 -26.51 -0.61
C PRO A 67 -5.27 -25.31 -1.36
N GLU A 68 -5.58 -25.48 -2.64
CA GLU A 68 -6.16 -24.42 -3.49
C GLU A 68 -5.27 -23.17 -3.65
N GLN A 69 -3.94 -23.30 -3.46
CA GLN A 69 -3.00 -22.18 -3.61
C GLN A 69 -3.09 -21.46 -4.96
N GLU A 70 -3.36 -22.21 -6.04
CA GLU A 70 -3.40 -21.67 -7.39
C GLU A 70 -4.49 -20.62 -7.50
N ILE A 71 -5.69 -20.91 -6.98
CA ILE A 71 -6.83 -19.98 -7.01
C ILE A 71 -6.48 -18.69 -6.28
N VAL A 72 -5.89 -18.80 -5.09
CA VAL A 72 -5.55 -17.63 -4.27
C VAL A 72 -4.45 -16.80 -4.92
N LEU A 73 -3.42 -17.44 -5.47
CA LEU A 73 -2.33 -16.74 -6.15
C LEU A 73 -2.80 -16.10 -7.45
N TYR A 74 -3.63 -16.76 -8.25
CA TYR A 74 -4.20 -16.15 -9.46
C TYR A 74 -5.14 -14.99 -9.16
N LEU A 75 -5.89 -15.05 -8.05
CA LEU A 75 -6.68 -13.92 -7.57
C LEU A 75 -5.78 -12.73 -7.21
N LEU A 76 -4.66 -12.97 -6.52
CA LEU A 76 -3.67 -11.94 -6.24
C LEU A 76 -3.07 -11.34 -7.52
N VAL A 77 -2.74 -12.19 -8.50
CA VAL A 77 -2.25 -11.77 -9.83
C VAL A 77 -3.27 -10.88 -10.53
N ALA A 78 -4.55 -11.27 -10.53
CA ALA A 78 -5.62 -10.51 -11.15
C ALA A 78 -5.80 -9.13 -10.50
N LEU A 79 -5.76 -9.06 -9.17
CA LEU A 79 -5.83 -7.79 -8.44
C LEU A 79 -4.65 -6.89 -8.77
N CYS A 80 -3.42 -7.42 -8.78
CA CYS A 80 -2.23 -6.66 -9.18
C CYS A 80 -2.35 -6.16 -10.63
N ALA A 81 -2.80 -7.01 -11.56
CA ALA A 81 -2.98 -6.64 -12.96
C ALA A 81 -3.98 -5.49 -13.12
N VAL A 82 -5.11 -5.52 -12.41
CA VAL A 82 -6.09 -4.42 -12.41
C VAL A 82 -5.43 -3.12 -11.95
N VAL A 83 -4.71 -3.13 -10.83
CA VAL A 83 -4.03 -1.93 -10.30
C VAL A 83 -2.97 -1.41 -11.27
N VAL A 84 -2.20 -2.30 -11.89
CA VAL A 84 -1.17 -1.94 -12.88
C VAL A 84 -1.80 -1.29 -14.11
N VAL A 85 -2.86 -1.88 -14.67
CA VAL A 85 -3.56 -1.34 -15.84
C VAL A 85 -4.18 0.02 -15.53
N LEU A 86 -4.89 0.13 -14.40
CA LEU A 86 -5.44 1.42 -13.97
C LEU A 86 -4.33 2.45 -13.73
N GLY A 87 -3.23 2.06 -13.11
CA GLY A 87 -2.11 2.92 -12.78
C GLY A 87 -1.34 3.41 -14.01
N ALA A 88 -1.29 2.61 -15.07
CA ALA A 88 -0.65 2.97 -16.33
C ALA A 88 -1.53 3.83 -17.24
N VAL A 89 -2.84 3.57 -17.29
CA VAL A 89 -3.72 4.13 -18.34
C VAL A 89 -4.61 5.27 -17.85
N THR A 90 -5.01 5.27 -16.57
CA THR A 90 -5.94 6.28 -16.04
C THR A 90 -5.19 7.35 -15.25
N PRO A 91 -5.71 8.57 -15.06
CA PRO A 91 -5.15 9.53 -14.12
C PRO A 91 -5.63 9.31 -12.68
N TRP A 92 -6.22 8.15 -12.35
CA TRP A 92 -6.82 7.93 -11.03
C TRP A 92 -5.79 7.80 -9.92
N ARG A 93 -6.27 8.06 -8.70
CA ARG A 93 -5.58 7.81 -7.44
C ARG A 93 -5.51 6.30 -7.17
N VAL A 94 -4.52 5.65 -7.78
CA VAL A 94 -4.41 4.17 -7.78
C VAL A 94 -3.87 3.59 -6.47
N TRP A 95 -3.27 4.41 -5.62
CA TRP A 95 -2.60 3.89 -4.42
C TRP A 95 -3.56 3.44 -3.31
N ASP A 96 -4.80 3.92 -3.31
CA ASP A 96 -5.82 3.42 -2.36
C ASP A 96 -6.25 1.99 -2.74
N PHE A 97 -6.35 1.68 -4.03
CA PHE A 97 -6.74 0.35 -4.51
C PHE A 97 -5.65 -0.70 -4.35
N GLY A 98 -4.38 -0.33 -4.52
CA GLY A 98 -3.27 -1.27 -4.36
C GLY A 98 -3.04 -1.75 -2.92
N LEU A 99 -3.70 -1.16 -1.92
CA LEU A 99 -3.71 -1.71 -0.56
C LEU A 99 -4.26 -3.14 -0.51
N ILE A 100 -5.28 -3.44 -1.32
CA ILE A 100 -5.94 -4.75 -1.33
C ILE A 100 -4.94 -5.86 -1.69
N PRO A 101 -4.26 -5.83 -2.86
CA PRO A 101 -3.24 -6.82 -3.17
C PRO A 101 -2.02 -6.75 -2.24
N ALA A 102 -1.63 -5.58 -1.73
CA ALA A 102 -0.49 -5.45 -0.81
C ALA A 102 -0.75 -6.17 0.53
N VAL A 103 -1.91 -5.97 1.14
CA VAL A 103 -2.28 -6.67 2.37
C VAL A 103 -2.56 -8.14 2.08
N GLY A 104 -3.20 -8.44 0.94
CA GLY A 104 -3.46 -9.81 0.50
C GLY A 104 -2.19 -10.65 0.38
N SER A 105 -1.09 -10.09 -0.14
CA SER A 105 0.18 -10.81 -0.24
C SER A 105 0.80 -11.11 1.13
N LEU A 106 0.66 -10.22 2.11
CA LEU A 106 1.12 -10.46 3.48
C LEU A 106 0.29 -11.54 4.17
N LEU A 107 -1.04 -11.47 4.04
CA LEU A 107 -1.93 -12.50 4.56
C LEU A 107 -1.63 -13.86 3.95
N LEU A 108 -1.39 -13.91 2.64
CA LEU A 108 -0.97 -15.12 1.94
C LEU A 108 0.39 -15.63 2.43
N PHE A 109 1.35 -14.73 2.66
CA PHE A 109 2.66 -15.10 3.22
C PHE A 109 2.53 -15.74 4.61
N PHE A 110 1.80 -15.10 5.52
CA PHE A 110 1.56 -15.63 6.87
C PHE A 110 0.70 -16.89 6.85
N GLY A 111 -0.33 -16.94 6.01
CA GLY A 111 -1.18 -18.12 5.81
C GLY A 111 -0.38 -19.32 5.29
N GLY A 112 0.57 -19.08 4.39
CA GLY A 112 1.49 -20.12 3.89
C GLY A 112 2.37 -20.73 4.98
N LEU A 113 2.61 -20.05 6.10
CA LEU A 113 3.34 -20.61 7.25
C LEU A 113 2.59 -21.76 7.93
N ALA A 114 1.25 -21.81 7.81
CA ALA A 114 0.45 -22.91 8.32
C ALA A 114 0.50 -24.15 7.40
N GLY A 115 0.96 -23.99 6.16
CA GLY A 115 1.20 -25.05 5.20
C GLY A 115 2.67 -25.43 5.12
N THR A 116 3.15 -25.68 3.89
CA THR A 116 4.56 -25.92 3.58
C THR A 116 5.10 -24.71 2.83
N PRO A 117 5.56 -23.64 3.52
CA PRO A 117 6.11 -22.47 2.83
C PRO A 117 7.29 -22.89 1.94
N PRO A 118 7.43 -22.31 0.73
CA PRO A 118 8.41 -22.77 -0.25
C PRO A 118 9.81 -22.24 0.07
N TRP A 119 10.37 -22.66 1.20
CA TRP A 119 11.73 -22.35 1.60
C TRP A 119 12.70 -23.43 1.11
N VAL A 120 13.97 -23.06 0.95
CA VAL A 120 15.02 -23.98 0.47
C VAL A 120 15.12 -25.22 1.36
N TRP A 121 14.98 -25.08 2.67
CA TRP A 121 14.99 -26.22 3.61
C TRP A 121 13.70 -27.05 3.58
N ASN A 122 12.63 -26.56 2.95
CA ASN A 122 11.40 -27.31 2.67
C ASN A 122 11.41 -27.94 1.27
N GLY A 123 12.57 -27.95 0.58
CA GLY A 123 12.74 -28.58 -0.73
C GLY A 123 12.36 -27.70 -1.93
N ALA A 124 12.05 -26.42 -1.71
CA ALA A 124 11.84 -25.48 -2.81
C ALA A 124 13.17 -25.06 -3.44
N ASP A 125 13.16 -24.78 -4.74
CA ASP A 125 14.29 -24.16 -5.40
C ASP A 125 14.52 -22.71 -4.90
N VAL A 126 15.76 -22.24 -5.00
CA VAL A 126 16.18 -20.89 -4.55
C VAL A 126 15.34 -19.81 -5.22
N TYR A 127 15.00 -19.94 -6.51
CA TYR A 127 14.19 -18.94 -7.21
C TYR A 127 12.75 -18.91 -6.72
N LEU A 128 12.17 -20.07 -6.40
CA LEU A 128 10.82 -20.16 -5.84
C LEU A 128 10.77 -19.54 -4.44
N ALA A 129 11.74 -19.87 -3.59
CA ALA A 129 11.86 -19.28 -2.26
C ALA A 129 12.04 -17.77 -2.34
N ALA A 130 12.90 -17.28 -3.24
CA ALA A 130 13.07 -15.86 -3.46
C ALA A 130 11.76 -15.20 -3.91
N ALA A 131 11.06 -15.77 -4.91
CA ALA A 131 9.81 -15.22 -5.41
C ALA A 131 8.72 -15.13 -4.34
N TRP A 132 8.57 -16.16 -3.51
CA TRP A 132 7.62 -16.17 -2.40
C TRP A 132 7.89 -15.04 -1.40
N ASN A 133 9.13 -14.93 -0.93
CA ASN A 133 9.52 -13.89 0.02
C ASN A 133 9.41 -12.49 -0.59
N THR A 134 9.86 -12.31 -1.85
CA THR A 134 9.80 -11.02 -2.52
C THR A 134 8.36 -10.59 -2.80
N THR A 135 7.43 -11.50 -3.04
CA THR A 135 6.00 -11.19 -3.15
C THR A 135 5.48 -10.50 -1.87
N ALA A 136 5.88 -10.99 -0.70
CA ALA A 136 5.53 -10.37 0.58
C ALA A 136 6.29 -9.05 0.81
N LEU A 137 7.58 -8.99 0.45
CA LEU A 137 8.36 -7.74 0.53
C LEU A 137 7.78 -6.64 -0.36
N CYS A 138 7.23 -6.96 -1.52
CA CYS A 138 6.50 -5.99 -2.34
C CYS A 138 5.27 -5.44 -1.61
N GLY A 139 4.53 -6.29 -0.89
CA GLY A 139 3.41 -5.86 -0.05
C GLY A 139 3.85 -4.91 1.06
N LEU A 140 4.93 -5.25 1.78
CA LEU A 140 5.51 -4.37 2.80
C LEU A 140 6.01 -3.04 2.21
N ALA A 141 6.76 -3.10 1.11
CA ALA A 141 7.27 -1.91 0.43
C ALA A 141 6.12 -1.01 -0.02
N TYR A 142 5.03 -1.59 -0.52
CA TYR A 142 3.84 -0.85 -0.87
C TYR A 142 3.20 -0.18 0.35
N LEU A 143 3.05 -0.88 1.48
CA LEU A 143 2.52 -0.29 2.71
C LEU A 143 3.38 0.88 3.20
N VAL A 144 4.70 0.78 3.09
CA VAL A 144 5.62 1.88 3.44
C VAL A 144 5.42 3.07 2.51
N VAL A 145 5.28 2.85 1.20
CA VAL A 145 5.00 3.91 0.22
C VAL A 145 3.64 4.55 0.48
N TYR A 146 2.60 3.74 0.73
CA TYR A 146 1.26 4.21 1.06
C TYR A 146 1.26 5.05 2.34
N TRP A 147 1.92 4.56 3.40
CA TRP A 147 2.10 5.32 4.63
C TRP A 147 2.80 6.65 4.37
N ALA A 148 3.86 6.67 3.57
CA ALA A 148 4.58 7.89 3.24
C ALA A 148 3.75 8.89 2.41
N LEU A 149 2.84 8.39 1.57
CA LEU A 149 1.88 9.21 0.82
C LEU A 149 0.79 9.79 1.72
N ASP A 150 0.22 8.99 2.63
CA ASP A 150 -0.83 9.46 3.53
C ASP A 150 -0.28 10.39 4.62
N TYR A 151 0.92 10.10 5.13
CA TYR A 151 1.63 10.95 6.08
C TYR A 151 2.10 12.29 5.44
N GLY A 152 2.23 12.33 4.12
CA GLY A 152 2.59 13.52 3.34
C GLY A 152 4.09 13.78 3.15
N VAL A 153 4.91 12.72 3.21
CA VAL A 153 6.35 12.76 2.88
C VAL A 153 6.56 12.68 1.36
N LEU A 154 5.76 11.85 0.69
CA LEU A 154 5.81 11.65 -0.76
C LEU A 154 4.63 12.34 -1.44
N VAL A 155 4.88 12.86 -2.64
CA VAL A 155 3.83 13.31 -3.55
C VAL A 155 3.69 12.29 -4.69
N ALA A 156 2.46 11.98 -5.10
CA ALA A 156 2.16 11.11 -6.25
C ALA A 156 1.20 11.80 -7.24
N TYR A 157 1.30 11.45 -8.52
CA TYR A 157 0.34 11.94 -9.54
C TYR A 157 -0.92 11.06 -9.56
N PRO A 158 -2.14 11.61 -9.56
CA PRO A 158 -2.49 13.04 -9.60
C PRO A 158 -2.21 13.73 -8.24
N ASP A 159 -1.72 14.96 -8.29
CA ASP A 159 -1.45 15.75 -7.08
C ASP A 159 -2.76 16.37 -6.56
N ASP A 160 -3.59 15.52 -5.96
CA ASP A 160 -4.86 15.88 -5.32
C ASP A 160 -4.79 15.75 -3.79
N GLN A 161 -3.57 15.64 -3.26
CA GLN A 161 -3.32 15.38 -1.84
C GLN A 161 -3.54 16.62 -0.94
N GLY A 162 -4.00 17.74 -1.52
CA GLY A 162 -4.38 18.95 -0.78
C GLY A 162 -3.19 19.71 -0.19
N PHE A 163 -2.01 19.59 -0.79
CA PHE A 163 -0.83 20.38 -0.44
C PHE A 163 -0.95 21.79 -1.01
N GLU A 164 -1.90 22.57 -0.51
CA GLU A 164 -1.91 24.02 -0.72
C GLU A 164 -0.90 24.64 0.26
N ASP A 165 0.37 24.71 -0.17
CA ASP A 165 1.35 25.67 0.37
C ASP A 165 1.43 26.89 -0.56
#